data_AF-A0A5C9DX50-F1
#
_entry.id   AF-A0A5C9DX50-F1
#
_cell.length_a   1.000
_cell.length_b   1.000
_cell.length_c   1.000
_cell.angle_alpha   90.00
_cell.angle_beta   90.00
_cell.angle_gamma   90.00
#
_symmetry.space_group_name_H-M   'P 1'
#
loop_
_entity.id
_entity.type
_entity.pdbx_description
1 polymer ?
#
loop_
_entity_poly.entity_id
_entity_poly.type
_entity_poly.pdbx_seq_one_letter_code
_entity_poly.pdbx_strand_id
1 'polypeptide(L)'
;MADIFIRYETTTGMEKTAKFDTDETKINLDLRDISSIDLLPLVWCDKLEHLSLRNNRLTHISLTPLSKCRNLTCLALSNNKLEEIDFSPLTSCKKLEELFLKGNNLTRVDISPLFQCSNLQVFEIDESVSMTANMLLRTIGNWPSVLVQQYGKILWKVPRRS
;
A
#
# COMPACT_ATOMS: atom_id res chain seq x y z
N MET A 1 17.38 7.42 -20.41
CA MET A 1 16.66 6.68 -19.37
C MET A 1 17.51 6.75 -18.12
N ALA A 2 16.92 7.12 -16.99
CA ALA A 2 17.67 7.35 -15.75
C ALA A 2 17.49 6.15 -14.82
N ASP A 3 18.58 5.76 -14.17
CA ASP A 3 18.55 4.63 -13.24
C ASP A 3 18.16 5.12 -11.83
N ILE A 4 17.33 4.34 -11.16
CA ILE A 4 17.06 4.46 -9.72
C ILE A 4 17.60 3.24 -8.97
N PHE A 5 17.94 3.45 -7.70
CA PHE A 5 18.55 2.44 -6.85
C PHE A 5 17.76 2.31 -5.55
N ILE A 6 16.96 1.26 -5.44
CA ILE A 6 16.18 0.95 -4.24
C ILE A 6 17.09 0.18 -3.27
N ARG A 7 17.38 0.78 -2.13
CA ARG A 7 18.18 0.16 -1.06
C ARG A 7 17.27 -0.60 -0.11
N TYR A 8 17.74 -1.76 0.33
CA TYR A 8 17.01 -2.59 1.28
C TYR A 8 17.95 -3.42 2.15
N GLU A 9 17.50 -3.75 3.34
CA GLU A 9 18.18 -4.61 4.29
C GLU A 9 17.47 -5.97 4.35
N THR A 10 18.23 -7.05 4.53
CA THR A 10 17.71 -8.41 4.70
C THR A 10 17.60 -8.80 6.18
N THR A 11 16.93 -9.91 6.52
CA THR A 11 16.85 -10.32 7.94
C THR A 11 18.18 -10.72 8.57
N THR A 12 19.19 -11.01 7.74
CA THR A 12 20.56 -11.28 8.21
C THR A 12 21.37 -10.00 8.44
N GLY A 13 20.79 -8.81 8.24
CA GLY A 13 21.47 -7.52 8.33
C GLY A 13 22.32 -7.16 7.10
N MET A 14 22.21 -7.90 5.99
CA MET A 14 22.91 -7.54 4.75
C MET A 14 22.17 -6.43 4.02
N GLU A 15 22.86 -5.34 3.73
CA GLU A 15 22.41 -4.29 2.84
C GLU A 15 22.56 -4.71 1.37
N LYS A 16 21.52 -4.48 0.59
CA LYS A 16 21.47 -4.75 -0.84
C LYS A 16 20.84 -3.58 -1.57
N THR A 17 21.08 -3.52 -2.87
CA THR A 17 20.49 -2.52 -3.75
C THR A 17 19.91 -3.21 -4.97
N ALA A 18 18.71 -2.79 -5.37
CA ALA A 18 18.09 -3.18 -6.63
C ALA A 18 18.07 -1.98 -7.58
N LYS A 19 18.57 -2.20 -8.79
CA LYS A 19 18.61 -1.20 -9.86
C LYS A 19 17.35 -1.34 -10.71
N PHE A 20 16.70 -0.22 -11.01
CA PHE A 20 15.57 -0.13 -11.94
C PHE A 20 15.69 1.12 -12.81
N ASP A 21 14.95 1.16 -13.90
CA ASP A 21 14.79 2.40 -14.67
C ASP A 21 13.62 3.24 -14.13
N THR A 22 13.74 4.56 -14.23
CA THR A 22 12.63 5.51 -14.07
C THR A 22 11.39 5.19 -14.93
N ASP A 23 11.58 4.61 -16.11
CA ASP A 23 10.49 4.30 -17.05
C ASP A 23 9.82 2.93 -16.79
N GLU A 24 10.28 2.18 -15.78
CA GLU A 24 9.70 0.87 -15.43
C GLU A 24 8.22 1.01 -15.04
N THR A 25 7.38 0.18 -15.66
CA THR A 25 5.96 0.07 -15.31
C THR A 25 5.72 -0.94 -14.21
N LYS A 26 6.65 -1.88 -14.00
CA LYS A 26 6.52 -2.98 -13.03
C LYS A 26 7.80 -3.17 -12.25
N ILE A 27 7.73 -3.02 -10.93
CA ILE A 27 8.84 -3.28 -10.02
C ILE A 27 8.47 -4.47 -9.13
N ASN A 28 9.24 -5.55 -9.25
CA ASN A 28 9.08 -6.76 -8.44
C ASN A 28 10.29 -6.94 -7.50
N LEU A 29 9.99 -6.95 -6.21
CA LEU A 29 10.92 -7.12 -5.09
C LEU A 29 10.50 -8.30 -4.19
N ASP A 30 9.71 -9.23 -4.72
CA ASP A 30 9.20 -10.40 -3.98
C ASP A 30 10.32 -11.36 -3.58
N LEU A 31 10.13 -12.10 -2.48
CA LEU A 31 10.98 -13.22 -2.07
C LEU A 31 12.47 -12.84 -1.86
N ARG A 32 12.75 -11.64 -1.35
CA ARG A 32 14.12 -11.13 -1.16
C ARG A 32 14.56 -11.06 0.30
N ASP A 33 13.76 -11.64 1.20
CA ASP A 33 14.00 -11.63 2.64
C ASP A 33 14.18 -10.22 3.22
N ILE A 34 13.45 -9.25 2.65
CA ILE A 34 13.62 -7.83 3.00
C ILE A 34 13.03 -7.57 4.39
N SER A 35 13.85 -7.04 5.30
CA SER A 35 13.46 -6.58 6.64
C SER A 35 13.13 -5.08 6.66
N SER A 36 13.84 -4.27 5.87
CA SER A 36 13.65 -2.83 5.72
C SER A 36 13.94 -2.39 4.28
N ILE A 37 13.24 -1.36 3.80
CA ILE A 37 13.36 -0.88 2.42
C ILE A 37 13.18 0.64 2.33
N ASP A 38 14.01 1.28 1.51
CA ASP A 38 13.86 2.69 1.13
C ASP A 38 13.19 2.81 -0.25
N LEU A 39 11.92 3.23 -0.24
CA LEU A 39 11.15 3.49 -1.46
C LEU A 39 11.30 4.92 -1.99
N LEU A 40 12.08 5.79 -1.35
CA LEU A 40 12.24 7.19 -1.79
C LEU A 40 12.61 7.33 -3.28
N PRO A 41 13.44 6.49 -3.90
CA PRO A 41 13.75 6.60 -5.32
C PRO A 41 12.54 6.47 -6.26
N LEU A 42 11.43 5.86 -5.80
CA LEU A 42 10.20 5.73 -6.59
C LEU A 42 9.50 7.06 -6.89
N VAL A 43 9.89 8.17 -6.25
CA VAL A 43 9.36 9.50 -6.59
C VAL A 43 9.63 9.90 -8.05
N TRP A 44 10.60 9.25 -8.70
CA TRP A 44 10.97 9.47 -10.10
C TRP A 44 10.32 8.46 -11.06
N CYS A 45 9.57 7.47 -10.58
CA CYS A 45 8.91 6.44 -11.39
C CYS A 45 7.44 6.81 -11.61
N ASP A 46 7.18 7.82 -12.44
CA ASP A 46 5.82 8.31 -12.72
C ASP A 46 4.99 7.33 -13.58
N LYS A 47 5.66 6.47 -14.35
CA LYS A 47 5.06 5.39 -15.14
C LYS A 47 4.80 4.09 -14.38
N LEU A 48 5.16 4.02 -13.09
CA LEU A 48 4.97 2.81 -12.31
C LEU A 48 3.48 2.47 -12.18
N GLU A 49 3.13 1.26 -12.62
CA GLU A 49 1.78 0.69 -12.56
C GLU A 49 1.69 -0.43 -11.50
N HIS A 50 2.74 -1.25 -11.37
CA HIS A 50 2.74 -2.37 -10.44
C HIS A 50 3.96 -2.35 -9.51
N LEU A 51 3.72 -2.38 -8.20
CA LEU A 51 4.75 -2.59 -7.19
C LEU A 51 4.44 -3.83 -6.37
N SER A 52 5.37 -4.80 -6.38
CA SER A 52 5.24 -6.03 -5.60
C SER A 52 6.42 -6.21 -4.65
N LEU A 53 6.10 -6.47 -3.38
CA LEU A 53 7.00 -6.71 -2.26
C LEU A 53 6.54 -7.95 -1.45
N ARG A 54 5.87 -8.90 -2.10
CA ARG A 54 5.28 -10.07 -1.47
C ARG A 54 6.34 -11.00 -0.89
N ASN A 55 5.96 -11.76 0.13
CA ASN A 55 6.81 -12.80 0.73
C ASN A 55 8.17 -12.28 1.20
N ASN A 56 8.15 -11.13 1.88
CA ASN A 56 9.32 -10.55 2.54
C ASN A 56 9.12 -10.63 4.06
N ARG A 57 9.83 -9.80 4.81
CA ARG A 57 9.86 -9.78 6.29
C ARG A 57 9.69 -8.36 6.83
N LEU A 58 9.08 -7.47 6.04
CA LEU A 58 8.88 -6.06 6.39
C LEU A 58 7.99 -5.96 7.63
N THR A 59 8.44 -5.24 8.65
CA THR A 59 7.64 -4.91 9.83
C THR A 59 6.97 -3.55 9.71
N HIS A 60 7.57 -2.65 8.94
CA HIS A 60 7.09 -1.30 8.64
C HIS A 60 7.42 -0.94 7.20
N ILE A 61 6.63 -0.04 6.61
CA ILE A 61 6.87 0.48 5.26
C ILE A 61 6.31 1.90 5.14
N SER A 62 7.09 2.81 4.55
CA SER A 62 6.62 4.15 4.22
C SER A 62 6.11 4.19 2.78
N LEU A 63 4.82 4.47 2.60
CA LEU A 63 4.19 4.61 1.28
C LEU A 63 4.28 6.03 0.72
N THR A 64 4.88 6.99 1.45
CA THR A 64 4.98 8.40 1.05
C THR A 64 5.47 8.61 -0.39
N PRO A 65 6.51 7.89 -0.87
CA PRO A 65 6.98 8.04 -2.25
C PRO A 65 5.93 7.69 -3.31
N LEU A 66 5.02 6.75 -3.01
CA LEU A 66 3.97 6.31 -3.95
C LEU A 66 2.95 7.41 -4.25
N SER A 67 2.89 8.48 -3.46
CA SER A 67 2.07 9.66 -3.78
C SER A 67 2.41 10.31 -5.13
N LYS A 68 3.62 10.05 -5.66
CA LYS A 68 4.05 10.49 -7.00
C LYS A 68 3.74 9.49 -8.11
N CYS A 69 3.53 8.22 -7.78
CA CYS A 69 3.23 7.14 -8.73
C CYS A 69 1.73 7.15 -9.11
N ARG A 70 1.27 8.20 -9.79
CA ARG A 70 -0.16 8.40 -10.13
C ARG A 70 -0.74 7.34 -11.05
N ASN A 71 0.11 6.58 -11.73
CA ASN A 71 -0.29 5.48 -12.61
C ASN A 71 -0.39 4.13 -11.90
N LEU A 72 -0.09 4.06 -10.59
CA LEU A 72 -0.12 2.81 -9.84
C LEU A 72 -1.52 2.19 -9.87
N THR A 73 -1.61 0.95 -10.36
CA THR A 73 -2.81 0.13 -10.43
C THR A 73 -2.78 -1.01 -9.43
N CYS A 74 -1.58 -1.50 -9.06
CA CYS A 74 -1.43 -2.65 -8.18
C CYS A 74 -0.33 -2.41 -7.13
N LEU A 75 -0.69 -2.58 -5.85
CA LEU A 75 0.25 -2.61 -4.73
C LEU A 75 0.12 -3.93 -3.97
N ALA A 76 1.18 -4.73 -4.00
CA ALA A 76 1.21 -6.04 -3.38
C ALA A 76 2.21 -6.12 -2.22
N LEU A 77 1.69 -6.25 -1.00
CA LEU A 77 2.43 -6.31 0.26
C LEU A 77 2.15 -7.59 1.07
N SER A 78 1.50 -8.59 0.45
CA SER A 78 1.13 -9.85 1.11
C SER A 78 2.32 -10.63 1.67
N ASN A 79 2.07 -11.43 2.70
CA ASN A 79 3.08 -12.31 3.33
C ASN A 79 4.31 -11.53 3.80
N ASN A 80 4.07 -10.48 4.58
CA ASN A 80 5.07 -9.71 5.30
C ASN A 80 4.79 -9.80 6.81
N LYS A 81 5.33 -8.87 7.61
CA LYS A 81 5.12 -8.80 9.05
C LYS A 81 4.65 -7.41 9.47
N LEU A 82 3.96 -6.69 8.58
CA LEU A 82 3.55 -5.31 8.83
C LEU A 82 2.59 -5.26 10.01
N GLU A 83 2.91 -4.42 11.00
CA GLU A 83 2.10 -4.23 12.21
C GLU A 83 1.14 -3.03 12.07
N GLU A 84 1.55 -2.05 11.28
CA GLU A 84 0.78 -0.87 10.91
C GLU A 84 1.03 -0.48 9.45
N ILE A 85 0.09 0.30 8.89
CA ILE A 85 0.22 0.85 7.55
C ILE A 85 -0.62 2.12 7.43
N ASP A 86 -0.04 3.17 6.85
CA ASP A 86 -0.73 4.42 6.52
C ASP A 86 -1.04 4.48 5.03
N PHE A 87 -2.34 4.51 4.69
CA PHE A 87 -2.82 4.60 3.32
C PHE A 87 -2.94 6.04 2.80
N SER A 88 -2.67 7.07 3.61
CA SER A 88 -2.80 8.48 3.19
C SER A 88 -2.07 8.82 1.89
N PRO A 89 -0.85 8.31 1.61
CA PRO A 89 -0.16 8.53 0.33
C PRO A 89 -0.89 7.96 -0.89
N LEU A 90 -1.69 6.91 -0.72
CA LEU A 90 -2.43 6.26 -1.82
C LEU A 90 -3.60 7.09 -2.32
N THR A 91 -4.01 8.15 -1.61
CA THR A 91 -5.07 9.07 -2.06
C THR A 91 -4.78 9.74 -3.41
N SER A 92 -3.50 9.85 -3.78
CA SER A 92 -3.03 10.35 -5.08
C SER A 92 -3.05 9.29 -6.19
N CYS A 93 -3.11 8.00 -5.85
CA CYS A 93 -3.10 6.87 -6.77
C CYS A 93 -4.52 6.57 -7.26
N LYS A 94 -5.11 7.47 -8.04
CA LYS A 94 -6.52 7.36 -8.48
C LYS A 94 -6.81 6.15 -9.37
N LYS A 95 -5.77 5.57 -9.99
CA LYS A 95 -5.85 4.36 -10.81
C LYS A 95 -5.67 3.06 -10.02
N LEU A 96 -5.49 3.13 -8.70
CA LEU A 96 -5.28 1.92 -7.90
C LEU A 96 -6.51 1.02 -7.96
N GLU A 97 -6.30 -0.20 -8.43
CA GLU A 97 -7.32 -1.25 -8.64
C GLU A 97 -7.15 -2.38 -7.64
N GLU A 98 -5.91 -2.70 -7.27
CA GLU A 98 -5.59 -3.86 -6.45
C GLU A 98 -4.66 -3.49 -5.28
N LEU A 99 -5.07 -3.86 -4.06
CA LEU A 99 -4.28 -3.74 -2.85
C LEU A 99 -4.28 -5.06 -2.08
N PHE A 100 -3.11 -5.67 -1.95
CA PHE A 100 -2.95 -6.96 -1.28
C PHE A 100 -2.12 -6.82 0.00
N LEU A 101 -2.74 -7.15 1.14
CA LEU A 101 -2.16 -7.04 2.49
C LEU A 101 -2.29 -8.32 3.31
N LYS A 102 -2.92 -9.37 2.77
CA LYS A 102 -3.09 -10.66 3.44
C LYS A 102 -1.76 -11.26 3.92
N GLY A 103 -1.75 -11.91 5.08
CA GLY A 103 -0.56 -12.51 5.66
C GLY A 103 0.40 -11.45 6.22
N ASN A 104 -0.15 -10.48 6.95
CA ASN A 104 0.63 -9.51 7.74
C ASN A 104 0.26 -9.62 9.23
N ASN A 105 0.88 -8.80 10.07
CA ASN A 105 0.61 -8.73 11.51
C ASN A 105 -0.29 -7.54 11.88
N LEU A 106 -1.09 -7.07 10.93
CA LEU A 106 -1.98 -5.94 11.12
C LEU A 106 -3.07 -6.33 12.13
N THR A 107 -3.34 -5.45 13.08
CA THR A 107 -4.45 -5.63 14.04
C THR A 107 -5.61 -4.70 13.76
N ARG A 108 -5.30 -3.50 13.25
CA ARG A 108 -6.26 -2.47 12.86
C ARG A 108 -5.71 -1.62 11.73
N VAL A 109 -6.61 -1.11 10.89
CA VAL A 109 -6.27 -0.18 9.81
C VAL A 109 -7.31 0.93 9.70
N ASP A 110 -6.88 2.14 9.33
CA ASP A 110 -7.78 3.22 8.91
C ASP A 110 -7.87 3.22 7.39
N ILE A 111 -9.00 2.78 6.85
CA ILE A 111 -9.25 2.70 5.41
C ILE A 111 -9.85 3.98 4.84
N SER A 112 -10.02 5.04 5.64
CA SER A 112 -10.54 6.35 5.16
C SER A 112 -9.84 6.85 3.90
N PRO A 113 -8.50 6.75 3.76
CA PRO A 113 -7.82 7.15 2.53
C PRO A 113 -8.23 6.34 1.29
N LEU A 114 -8.61 5.06 1.45
CA LEU A 114 -8.96 4.18 0.33
C LEU A 114 -10.28 4.57 -0.34
N PHE A 115 -11.17 5.32 0.32
CA PHE A 115 -12.37 5.89 -0.30
C PHE A 115 -12.04 6.87 -1.44
N GLN A 116 -10.82 7.38 -1.49
CA GLN A 116 -10.33 8.25 -2.57
C GLN A 116 -9.79 7.48 -3.78
N CYS A 117 -9.66 6.15 -3.68
CA CYS A 117 -9.20 5.24 -4.73
C CYS A 117 -10.42 4.65 -5.45
N SER A 118 -11.13 5.45 -6.26
CA SER A 118 -12.42 5.10 -6.86
C SER A 118 -12.41 3.83 -7.72
N ASN A 119 -11.24 3.46 -8.26
CA ASN A 119 -11.08 2.28 -9.12
C ASN A 119 -10.74 1.01 -8.34
N LEU A 120 -10.64 1.07 -7.00
CA LEU A 120 -10.23 -0.08 -6.19
C LEU A 120 -11.29 -1.19 -6.28
N GLN A 121 -10.89 -2.31 -6.87
CA GLN A 121 -11.70 -3.50 -7.12
C GLN A 121 -11.31 -4.66 -6.21
N VAL A 122 -10.04 -4.74 -5.85
CA VAL A 122 -9.50 -5.80 -5.00
C VAL A 122 -8.83 -5.18 -3.78
N PHE A 123 -9.30 -5.59 -2.60
CA PHE A 123 -8.73 -5.23 -1.32
C PHE A 123 -8.68 -6.49 -0.46
N GLU A 124 -7.50 -7.11 -0.40
CA GLU A 124 -7.29 -8.32 0.38
C GLU A 124 -6.56 -7.99 1.68
N ILE A 125 -7.21 -8.26 2.80
CA ILE A 125 -6.65 -8.13 4.14
C ILE A 125 -7.15 -9.31 5.00
N ASP A 126 -6.40 -9.68 6.04
CA ASP A 126 -6.80 -10.78 6.91
C ASP A 126 -8.11 -10.48 7.64
N GLU A 127 -8.96 -11.50 7.80
CA GLU A 127 -10.30 -11.34 8.41
C GLU A 127 -10.24 -10.89 9.88
N SER A 128 -9.12 -11.15 10.55
CA SER A 128 -8.88 -10.72 11.94
C SER A 128 -8.59 -9.23 12.08
N VAL A 129 -8.34 -8.50 10.99
CA VAL A 129 -7.96 -7.08 11.04
C VAL A 129 -9.19 -6.20 11.23
N SER A 130 -9.19 -5.38 12.29
CA SER A 130 -10.23 -4.39 12.52
C SER A 130 -10.11 -3.20 11.56
N MET A 131 -11.03 -3.07 10.61
CA MET A 131 -11.10 -1.91 9.72
C MET A 131 -11.85 -0.75 10.38
N THR A 132 -11.29 0.45 10.27
CA THR A 132 -11.91 1.68 10.78
C THR A 132 -11.99 2.72 9.67
N ALA A 133 -13.01 3.57 9.70
CA ALA A 133 -13.16 4.65 8.73
C ALA A 133 -13.88 5.85 9.34
N ASN A 134 -13.67 7.04 8.78
CA ASN A 134 -14.38 8.24 9.18
C ASN A 134 -15.88 8.11 8.88
N MET A 135 -16.73 8.31 9.89
CA MET A 135 -18.19 8.20 9.81
C MET A 135 -18.82 9.11 8.74
N LEU A 136 -18.18 10.25 8.41
CA LEU A 136 -18.66 11.14 7.36
C LEU A 136 -18.59 10.52 5.97
N LEU A 137 -17.76 9.48 5.76
CA LEU A 137 -17.66 8.80 4.48
C LEU A 137 -18.87 7.87 4.21
N ARG A 138 -19.71 7.59 5.23
CA ARG A 138 -20.91 6.75 5.12
C ARG A 138 -21.93 7.27 4.11
N THR A 139 -21.96 8.58 3.88
CA THR A 139 -22.94 9.23 3.02
C THR A 139 -22.39 9.58 1.64
N ILE A 140 -21.11 9.30 1.38
CA ILE A 140 -20.50 9.55 0.08
C ILE A 140 -21.01 8.47 -0.89
N GLY A 141 -21.72 8.84 -1.95
CA GLY A 141 -22.38 7.90 -2.85
C GLY A 141 -21.49 7.18 -3.87
N ASN A 142 -20.16 7.41 -3.84
CA ASN A 142 -19.22 6.82 -4.80
C ASN A 142 -18.09 6.08 -4.08
N TRP A 143 -18.39 4.86 -3.62
CA TRP A 143 -17.39 4.02 -2.98
C TRP A 143 -16.77 3.07 -3.99
N PRO A 144 -15.49 2.70 -3.78
CA PRO A 144 -14.96 1.52 -4.42
C PRO A 144 -15.83 0.31 -4.04
N SER A 145 -16.26 -0.46 -5.02
CA SER A 145 -17.24 -1.54 -4.84
C SER A 145 -16.79 -2.56 -3.78
N VAL A 146 -15.48 -2.80 -3.68
CA VAL A 146 -14.89 -3.69 -2.68
C VAL A 146 -15.09 -3.21 -1.24
N LEU A 147 -15.08 -1.89 -1.01
CA LEU A 147 -15.33 -1.32 0.33
C LEU A 147 -16.82 -1.36 0.69
N VAL A 148 -17.72 -1.28 -0.29
CA VAL A 148 -19.17 -1.49 -0.09
C VAL A 148 -19.43 -2.88 0.48
N GLN A 149 -18.76 -3.91 -0.06
CA GLN A 149 -18.88 -5.28 0.42
C GLN A 149 -18.40 -5.46 1.87
N GLN A 150 -17.48 -4.60 2.33
CA GLN A 150 -16.98 -4.62 3.71
C GLN A 150 -17.77 -3.69 4.66
N TYR A 151 -18.81 -2.99 4.20
CA TYR A 151 -19.52 -1.96 4.97
C TYR A 151 -19.87 -2.36 6.40
N GLY A 152 -20.44 -3.57 6.57
CA GLY A 152 -20.86 -4.08 7.87
C GLY A 152 -19.71 -4.44 8.83
N LYS A 153 -18.48 -4.56 8.31
CA LYS A 153 -17.28 -4.87 9.10
C LYS A 153 -16.48 -3.63 9.49
N ILE A 154 -16.82 -2.46 8.92
CA ILE A 154 -16.10 -1.21 9.16
C ILE A 154 -16.59 -0.58 10.48
N LEU A 155 -15.65 -0.33 11.38
CA LEU A 155 -15.90 0.47 12.59
C LEU A 155 -15.84 1.97 12.25
N TRP A 156 -17.02 2.57 12.09
CA TRP A 156 -17.18 3.98 11.77
C TRP A 156 -16.88 4.87 12.97
N LYS A 157 -15.88 5.75 12.85
CA LYS A 157 -15.43 6.65 13.91
C LYS A 157 -15.84 8.08 13.63
N VAL A 158 -16.31 8.78 14.66
CA VAL A 158 -16.51 10.23 14.60
C VAL A 158 -15.13 10.89 14.55
N PRO A 159 -14.87 11.81 13.59
CA PRO A 159 -13.61 12.55 13.59
C PRO A 159 -13.48 13.32 14.91
N ARG A 160 -12.37 13.13 15.62
CA ARG A 160 -12.09 13.91 16.83
C ARG A 160 -11.94 15.37 16.39
N ARG A 161 -12.76 16.27 16.94
CA ARG A 161 -12.54 17.72 16.81
C ARG A 161 -11.20 18.02 17.50
N SER A 162 -10.20 18.38 16.70
CA SER A 162 -8.96 19.00 17.17
C SER A 162 -9.25 20.38 17.74
#